data_AF-A0A8H5QD63-F1
#
_entry.id   AF-A0A8H5QD63-F1
#
_cell.length_a   1.000
_cell.length_b   1.000
_cell.length_c   1.000
_cell.angle_alpha   90.00
_cell.angle_beta   90.00
_cell.angle_gamma   90.00
#
_symmetry.space_group_name_H-M   'P 1'
#
loop_
_entity.id
_entity.type
_entity.pdbx_description
1 polymer ?
#
loop_
_entity_poly.entity_id
_entity_poly.type
_entity_poly.pdbx_seq_one_letter_code
_entity_poly.pdbx_strand_id
1 'polypeptide(L)'
;MAESVSTVELGDEITVEVSDQSMSIPVRFSQNRQEKVVDYYSGTFTNTSRNETGVFFVQVKLLPKLLERFPTKVVKIDDTFQYGQKDKTGANRWVVFHDRALKPFQHRFVDGLGKGYQFSQSGLEVISKMGFTPGENGGKLFEEIIELKGGLAEREAISDASRRAVLAFDHADEALLLSAITKDIDAEMPGSTAHGITGFKAAVFDRVFKLDTTRSLSNIRINITSSSTATATCSALAQHVHPGQGVDPSSAKFMSGAFYTCNMAKVEDLWKMETWKANIVWLDGDPTVLAGE
;
A
#
# COMPACT_ATOMS: atom_id res chain seq x y z
N MET A 1 -4.75 -25.47 24.09
CA MET A 1 -5.11 -24.30 23.27
C MET A 1 -4.83 -23.08 24.12
N ALA A 2 -3.96 -22.17 23.67
CA ALA A 2 -3.72 -20.93 24.40
C ALA A 2 -5.02 -20.11 24.38
N GLU A 3 -5.52 -19.69 25.55
CA GLU A 3 -6.63 -18.76 25.64
C GLU A 3 -6.22 -17.45 24.96
N SER A 4 -7.05 -16.93 24.06
CA SER A 4 -6.74 -15.67 23.37
C SER A 4 -6.83 -14.52 24.37
N VAL A 5 -5.68 -13.91 24.68
CA VAL A 5 -5.56 -12.80 25.62
C VAL A 5 -6.05 -11.51 24.96
N SER A 6 -6.75 -10.67 25.72
CA SER A 6 -7.20 -9.38 25.19
C SER A 6 -6.02 -8.45 24.90
N THR A 7 -6.04 -7.79 23.73
CA THR A 7 -4.99 -6.86 23.28
C THR A 7 -4.89 -5.60 24.15
N VAL A 8 -6.02 -5.13 24.70
CA VAL A 8 -6.10 -3.89 25.50
C VAL A 8 -7.36 -3.87 26.35
N GLU A 9 -7.28 -3.39 27.57
CA GLU A 9 -8.44 -3.24 28.48
C GLU A 9 -8.46 -1.88 29.18
N LEU A 10 -9.59 -1.60 29.83
CA LEU A 10 -9.75 -0.42 30.67
C LEU A 10 -8.69 -0.40 31.77
N GLY A 11 -7.95 0.70 31.87
CA GLY A 11 -6.88 0.90 32.85
C GLY A 11 -5.47 0.64 32.33
N ASP A 12 -5.32 -0.03 31.18
CA ASP A 12 -4.02 -0.25 30.55
C ASP A 12 -3.37 1.08 30.12
N GLU A 13 -2.04 1.10 30.06
CA GLU A 13 -1.28 2.18 29.43
C GLU A 13 -0.70 1.70 28.10
N ILE A 14 -0.96 2.45 27.03
CA ILE A 14 -0.50 2.14 25.68
C ILE A 14 0.30 3.31 25.11
N THR A 15 1.34 3.02 24.35
CA THR A 15 2.06 4.03 23.56
C THR A 15 1.44 4.08 22.17
N VAL A 16 0.92 5.23 21.74
CA VAL A 16 0.24 5.39 20.44
C VAL A 16 1.14 6.05 19.40
N GLU A 17 1.10 5.53 18.18
CA GLU A 17 1.84 6.04 17.03
C GLU A 17 0.86 6.63 16.01
N VAL A 18 0.25 7.77 16.37
CA VAL A 18 -0.65 8.52 15.49
C VAL A 18 -0.32 10.01 15.50
N SER A 19 -0.46 10.66 14.35
CA SER A 19 -0.26 12.11 14.14
C SER A 19 -1.15 12.62 13.01
N ASP A 20 -1.03 13.92 12.69
CA ASP A 20 -1.68 14.57 11.55
C ASP A 20 -1.10 14.15 10.19
N GLN A 21 0.09 13.54 10.21
CA GLN A 21 0.74 12.91 9.06
C GLN A 21 0.34 11.44 8.88
N SER A 22 -0.35 10.84 9.86
CA SER A 22 -0.88 9.49 9.72
C SER A 22 -1.92 9.43 8.60
N MET A 23 -2.13 8.24 8.04
CA MET A 23 -3.13 8.04 7.00
C MET A 23 -4.52 8.43 7.52
N SER A 24 -5.23 9.23 6.74
CA SER A 24 -6.62 9.59 7.00
C SER A 24 -7.55 8.65 6.26
N ILE A 25 -8.45 7.98 6.98
CA ILE A 25 -9.44 7.06 6.42
C ILE A 25 -10.88 7.58 6.59
N PRO A 26 -11.71 7.50 5.54
CA PRO A 26 -13.11 7.90 5.63
C PRO A 26 -13.97 6.74 6.18
N VAL A 27 -14.63 6.94 7.32
CA VAL A 27 -15.52 5.94 7.93
C VAL A 27 -16.98 6.39 7.80
N ARG A 28 -17.82 5.51 7.23
CA ARG A 28 -19.26 5.78 7.06
C ARG A 28 -20.06 5.23 8.21
N PHE A 29 -20.93 6.07 8.76
CA PHE A 29 -21.89 5.73 9.79
C PHE A 29 -23.28 5.82 9.20
N SER A 30 -24.04 4.73 9.30
CA SER A 30 -25.49 4.75 9.10
C SER A 30 -26.15 4.44 10.45
N GLN A 31 -26.76 5.45 11.06
CA GLN A 31 -27.45 5.35 12.36
C GLN A 31 -28.65 6.29 12.35
N ASN A 32 -29.77 5.87 12.96
CA ASN A 32 -30.98 6.68 13.07
C ASN A 32 -31.49 7.23 11.70
N ARG A 33 -31.35 6.43 10.63
CA ARG A 33 -31.69 6.80 9.24
C ARG A 33 -30.91 8.01 8.67
N GLN A 34 -29.79 8.36 9.29
CA GLN A 34 -28.86 9.37 8.78
C GLN A 34 -27.55 8.69 8.39
N GLU A 35 -26.98 9.15 7.27
CA GLU A 35 -25.64 8.79 6.86
C GLU A 35 -24.68 9.93 7.17
N LYS A 36 -23.52 9.58 7.74
CA LYS A 36 -22.45 10.51 8.07
C LYS A 36 -21.12 9.88 7.70
N VAL A 37 -20.27 10.63 7.02
CA VAL A 37 -18.87 10.25 6.80
C VAL A 37 -18.02 11.06 7.78
N VAL A 38 -17.12 10.38 8.47
CA VAL A 38 -16.20 10.99 9.43
C VAL A 38 -14.81 10.45 9.17
N ASP A 39 -13.84 11.34 9.10
CA ASP A 39 -12.44 10.99 8.86
C ASP A 39 -11.71 10.67 10.17
N TYR A 40 -10.85 9.66 10.11
CA TYR A 40 -10.04 9.19 11.21
C TYR A 40 -8.59 9.05 10.76
N TYR A 41 -7.65 9.44 11.61
CA TYR A 41 -6.28 8.99 11.49
C TYR A 41 -6.16 7.57 12.01
N SER A 42 -5.46 6.70 11.27
CA SER A 42 -5.13 5.34 11.69
C SER A 42 -3.65 5.21 12.00
N GLY A 43 -3.35 4.55 13.12
CA GLY A 43 -1.99 4.22 13.56
C GLY A 43 -1.96 2.96 14.40
N THR A 44 -0.82 2.69 15.02
CA THR A 44 -0.58 1.53 15.88
C THR A 44 -0.46 1.93 17.34
N PHE A 45 -0.60 0.96 18.24
CA PHE A 45 -0.18 1.11 19.63
C PHE A 45 0.59 -0.10 20.14
N THR A 46 1.40 0.12 21.17
CA THR A 46 2.07 -0.92 21.95
C THR A 46 1.54 -0.91 23.38
N ASN A 47 1.09 -2.07 23.86
CA ASN A 47 0.67 -2.30 25.24
C ASN A 47 1.75 -3.11 25.97
N THR A 48 2.59 -2.43 26.73
CA THR A 48 3.72 -3.07 27.43
C THR A 48 3.26 -3.96 28.59
N SER A 49 2.11 -3.65 29.21
CA SER A 49 1.55 -4.47 30.30
C SER A 49 1.07 -5.83 29.83
N ARG A 50 0.71 -5.95 28.55
CA ARG A 50 0.22 -7.19 27.94
C ARG A 50 1.18 -7.82 26.94
N ASN A 51 2.27 -7.12 26.61
CA ASN A 51 3.19 -7.49 25.53
C ASN A 51 2.46 -7.69 24.17
N GLU A 52 1.52 -6.78 23.89
CA GLU A 52 0.64 -6.85 22.72
C GLU A 52 0.73 -5.56 21.90
N THR A 53 0.37 -5.65 20.61
CA THR A 53 0.22 -4.48 19.74
C THR A 53 -1.15 -4.49 19.09
N GLY A 54 -1.67 -3.30 18.78
CA GLY A 54 -2.97 -3.17 18.17
C GLY A 54 -3.11 -1.91 17.33
N VAL A 55 -4.33 -1.66 16.89
CA VAL A 55 -4.66 -0.51 16.04
C VAL A 55 -5.32 0.59 16.86
N PHE A 56 -4.92 1.82 16.58
CA PHE A 56 -5.46 3.01 17.21
C PHE A 56 -6.06 3.93 16.14
N PHE A 57 -7.29 4.38 16.37
CA PHE A 57 -7.93 5.39 15.54
C PHE A 57 -8.21 6.64 16.35
N VAL A 58 -8.08 7.79 15.70
CA VAL A 58 -8.53 9.06 16.26
C VAL A 58 -9.30 9.83 15.21
N GLN A 59 -10.49 10.29 15.56
CA GLN A 59 -11.23 11.18 14.68
C GLN A 59 -10.40 12.43 14.44
N VAL A 60 -10.22 12.83 13.17
CA VAL A 60 -9.28 13.90 12.77
C VAL A 60 -9.44 15.17 13.62
N LYS A 61 -10.69 15.60 13.84
CA LYS A 61 -11.02 16.82 14.62
C LYS A 61 -10.71 16.73 16.12
N LEU A 62 -10.44 15.53 16.64
CA LEU A 62 -10.18 15.26 18.05
C LEU A 62 -8.71 14.93 18.32
N LEU A 63 -7.86 14.81 17.30
CA LEU A 63 -6.42 14.62 17.47
C LEU A 63 -5.78 15.71 18.37
N PRO A 64 -6.07 17.02 18.21
CA PRO A 64 -5.49 18.04 19.09
C PRO A 64 -5.85 17.82 20.57
N LYS A 65 -7.10 17.43 20.86
CA LYS A 65 -7.55 17.12 22.23
C LYS A 65 -6.87 15.89 22.81
N LEU A 66 -6.60 14.88 21.97
CA LEU A 66 -5.86 13.69 22.38
C LEU A 66 -4.42 14.06 22.75
N LEU A 67 -3.73 14.84 21.91
CA LEU A 67 -2.34 15.24 22.12
C LEU A 67 -2.17 16.22 23.30
N GLU A 68 -3.14 17.11 23.53
CA GLU A 68 -3.16 17.95 24.72
C GLU A 68 -3.29 17.11 26.00
N ARG A 69 -4.14 16.07 25.97
CA ARG A 69 -4.34 15.16 27.09
C ARG A 69 -3.17 14.22 27.33
N PHE A 70 -2.50 13.77 26.27
CA PHE A 70 -1.41 12.80 26.30
C PHE A 70 -0.21 13.28 25.48
N PRO A 71 0.52 14.32 25.95
CA PRO A 71 1.59 14.95 25.18
C PRO A 71 2.77 14.02 24.91
N THR A 72 2.98 13.01 25.76
CA THR A 72 4.02 11.98 25.59
C THR A 72 3.58 10.81 24.73
N LYS A 73 2.35 10.83 24.21
CA LYS A 73 1.70 9.71 23.48
C LYS A 73 1.55 8.41 24.29
N VAL A 74 1.82 8.44 25.59
CA VAL A 74 1.44 7.37 26.51
C VAL A 74 0.01 7.64 26.97
N VAL A 75 -0.91 6.82 26.49
CA VAL A 75 -2.35 6.94 26.68
C VAL A 75 -2.80 5.93 27.72
N LYS A 76 -3.38 6.43 28.82
CA LYS A 76 -4.10 5.58 29.77
C LYS A 76 -5.52 5.35 29.28
N ILE A 77 -5.87 4.10 29.07
CA ILE A 77 -7.17 3.69 28.57
C ILE A 77 -8.22 3.88 29.67
N ASP A 78 -9.22 4.71 29.40
CA ASP A 78 -10.34 5.00 30.28
C ASP A 78 -11.69 4.88 29.55
N ASP A 79 -12.76 5.37 30.17
CA ASP A 79 -14.12 5.31 29.65
C ASP A 79 -14.40 6.31 28.49
N THR A 80 -13.43 7.17 28.16
CA THR A 80 -13.53 8.10 27.02
C THR A 80 -13.23 7.43 25.68
N PHE A 81 -12.54 6.28 25.71
CA PHE A 81 -12.27 5.47 24.52
C PHE A 81 -13.40 4.50 24.24
N GLN A 82 -13.56 4.16 22.96
CA GLN A 82 -14.36 3.02 22.55
C GLN A 82 -13.47 1.98 21.86
N TYR A 83 -14.02 0.79 21.67
CA TYR A 83 -13.30 -0.34 21.12
C TYR A 83 -14.10 -0.99 20.01
N GLY A 84 -13.40 -1.63 19.08
CA GLY A 84 -13.95 -2.76 18.34
C GLY A 84 -13.12 -4.00 18.61
N GLN A 85 -13.76 -5.16 18.42
CA GLN A 85 -13.17 -6.47 18.66
C GLN A 85 -13.90 -7.50 17.79
N LYS A 86 -13.17 -8.56 17.41
CA LYS A 86 -13.72 -9.65 16.60
C LYS A 86 -14.76 -10.47 17.36
N ASP A 87 -14.49 -10.76 18.64
CA ASP A 87 -15.35 -11.58 19.50
C ASP A 87 -15.31 -11.09 20.96
N LYS A 88 -15.95 -11.83 21.86
CA LYS A 88 -16.09 -11.46 23.29
C LYS A 88 -14.80 -11.58 24.10
N THR A 89 -13.76 -12.25 23.60
CA THR A 89 -12.49 -12.45 24.32
C THR A 89 -11.66 -11.17 24.40
N GLY A 90 -11.92 -10.22 23.50
CA GLY A 90 -11.10 -9.01 23.37
C GLY A 90 -9.78 -9.23 22.62
N ALA A 91 -9.61 -10.38 21.98
CA ALA A 91 -8.56 -10.60 20.99
C ALA A 91 -8.71 -9.62 19.81
N ASN A 92 -7.57 -9.13 19.32
CA ASN A 92 -7.48 -8.12 18.25
C ASN A 92 -8.28 -6.85 18.53
N ARG A 93 -8.48 -6.52 19.81
CA ARG A 93 -9.21 -5.32 20.20
C ARG A 93 -8.40 -4.10 19.78
N TRP A 94 -9.06 -3.20 19.06
CA TRP A 94 -8.52 -1.92 18.64
C TRP A 94 -9.24 -0.79 19.38
N VAL A 95 -8.56 0.35 19.49
CA VAL A 95 -9.02 1.49 20.29
C VAL A 95 -9.37 2.65 19.36
N VAL A 96 -10.42 3.39 19.71
CA VAL A 96 -10.77 4.63 19.01
C VAL A 96 -11.07 5.76 19.97
N PHE A 97 -10.44 6.92 19.71
CA PHE A 97 -10.78 8.19 20.35
C PHE A 97 -11.66 9.03 19.41
N HIS A 98 -12.95 9.10 19.73
CA HIS A 98 -13.93 9.76 18.87
C HIS A 98 -15.21 10.20 19.60
N ASP A 99 -16.13 10.83 18.88
CA ASP A 99 -17.49 11.10 19.35
C ASP A 99 -18.20 9.79 19.73
N ARG A 100 -18.44 9.62 21.04
CA ARG A 100 -19.03 8.39 21.63
C ARG A 100 -20.47 8.10 21.18
N ALA A 101 -21.14 9.06 20.54
CA ALA A 101 -22.45 8.81 19.92
C ALA A 101 -22.35 7.88 18.70
N LEU A 102 -21.17 7.81 18.07
CA LEU A 102 -20.90 6.99 16.89
C LEU A 102 -20.50 5.59 17.31
N LYS A 103 -21.31 4.57 16.97
CA LYS A 103 -20.99 3.18 17.35
C LYS A 103 -19.86 2.65 16.46
N PRO A 104 -18.69 2.26 17.02
CA PRO A 104 -17.52 1.87 16.25
C PRO A 104 -17.58 0.41 15.78
N PHE A 105 -18.58 0.08 14.97
CA PHE A 105 -18.67 -1.26 14.40
C PHE A 105 -17.47 -1.53 13.48
N GLN A 106 -16.81 -2.65 13.73
CA GLN A 106 -15.54 -3.03 13.11
C GLN A 106 -15.56 -2.99 11.57
N HIS A 107 -16.61 -3.50 10.93
CA HIS A 107 -16.72 -3.48 9.47
C HIS A 107 -16.58 -2.07 8.86
N ARG A 108 -17.03 -1.02 9.56
CA ARG A 108 -17.00 0.37 9.05
C ARG A 108 -15.57 0.90 8.94
N PHE A 109 -14.75 0.58 9.94
CA PHE A 109 -13.35 1.00 9.99
C PHE A 109 -12.51 0.20 9.02
N VAL A 110 -12.80 -1.09 8.90
CA VAL A 110 -12.20 -1.97 7.90
C VAL A 110 -12.47 -1.41 6.51
N ASP A 111 -13.74 -1.16 6.13
CA ASP A 111 -14.11 -0.53 4.85
C ASP A 111 -13.38 0.81 4.60
N GLY A 112 -13.19 1.63 5.65
CA GLY A 112 -12.42 2.87 5.58
C GLY A 112 -10.94 2.64 5.29
N LEU A 113 -10.32 1.67 5.97
CA LEU A 113 -8.94 1.25 5.73
C LEU A 113 -8.74 0.76 4.30
N GLY A 114 -9.63 -0.09 3.78
CA GLY A 114 -9.53 -0.58 2.40
C GLY A 114 -9.57 0.54 1.37
N LYS A 115 -10.30 1.63 1.64
CA LYS A 115 -10.36 2.81 0.77
C LYS A 115 -9.15 3.74 0.94
N GLY A 116 -8.65 3.91 2.17
CA GLY A 116 -7.50 4.79 2.44
C GLY A 116 -6.16 4.16 2.08
N TYR A 117 -6.03 2.85 2.22
CA TYR A 117 -4.80 2.09 1.97
C TYR A 117 -4.88 1.22 0.72
N GLN A 118 -5.66 1.61 -0.29
CA GLN A 118 -5.74 0.85 -1.55
C GLN A 118 -4.33 0.47 -2.04
N PHE A 119 -4.12 -0.83 -2.27
CA PHE A 119 -2.86 -1.41 -2.76
C PHE A 119 -1.62 -1.26 -1.85
N SER A 120 -1.78 -0.89 -0.57
CA SER A 120 -0.66 -0.72 0.39
C SER A 120 -0.49 -1.92 1.33
N GLN A 121 0.73 -2.43 1.46
CA GLN A 121 1.10 -3.46 2.46
C GLN A 121 0.89 -2.98 3.90
N SER A 122 1.09 -1.69 4.18
CA SER A 122 0.84 -1.11 5.51
C SER A 122 -0.64 -1.18 5.90
N GLY A 123 -1.54 -1.04 4.92
CA GLY A 123 -2.97 -1.26 5.14
C GLY A 123 -3.30 -2.70 5.52
N LEU A 124 -2.68 -3.67 4.84
CA LEU A 124 -2.83 -5.09 5.14
C LEU A 124 -2.36 -5.45 6.55
N GLU A 125 -1.24 -4.89 7.00
CA GLU A 125 -0.73 -5.10 8.35
C GLU A 125 -1.70 -4.58 9.42
N VAL A 126 -2.23 -3.36 9.23
CA VAL A 126 -3.21 -2.76 10.15
C VAL A 126 -4.49 -3.60 10.21
N ILE A 127 -5.01 -4.03 9.06
CA ILE A 127 -6.21 -4.86 8.96
C ILE A 127 -5.98 -6.24 9.63
N SER A 128 -4.81 -6.83 9.43
CA SER A 128 -4.42 -8.10 10.07
C SER A 128 -4.38 -7.99 11.60
N LYS A 129 -3.83 -6.89 12.14
CA LYS A 129 -3.84 -6.59 13.59
C LYS A 129 -5.25 -6.47 14.17
N MET A 130 -6.25 -6.09 13.37
CA MET A 130 -7.68 -6.09 13.73
C MET A 130 -8.35 -7.48 13.64
N GLY A 131 -7.58 -8.53 13.34
CA GLY A 131 -8.06 -9.92 13.30
C GLY A 131 -8.74 -10.31 11.99
N PHE A 132 -8.53 -9.54 10.92
CA PHE A 132 -8.99 -9.85 9.58
C PHE A 132 -7.86 -10.41 8.73
N THR A 133 -7.99 -11.67 8.39
CA THR A 133 -7.23 -12.26 7.30
C THR A 133 -7.96 -11.99 5.99
N PRO A 134 -7.28 -11.51 4.95
CA PRO A 134 -7.77 -11.60 3.58
C PRO A 134 -8.30 -13.00 3.26
N GLY A 135 -9.49 -13.11 2.67
CA GLY A 135 -10.08 -14.39 2.25
C GLY A 135 -10.79 -15.22 3.33
N GLU A 136 -10.67 -14.90 4.63
CA GLU A 136 -11.32 -15.68 5.70
C GLU A 136 -12.51 -14.98 6.36
N ASN A 137 -12.49 -13.65 6.52
CA ASN A 137 -13.50 -12.92 7.33
C ASN A 137 -13.78 -11.46 6.88
N GLY A 138 -13.31 -11.03 5.70
CA GLY A 138 -13.45 -9.65 5.22
C GLY A 138 -14.79 -9.39 4.55
N GLY A 139 -15.50 -8.32 4.91
CA GLY A 139 -16.75 -7.92 4.23
C GLY A 139 -16.55 -7.75 2.72
N LYS A 140 -17.63 -7.83 1.93
CA LYS A 140 -17.64 -7.84 0.44
C LYS A 140 -16.64 -6.89 -0.26
N LEU A 141 -16.28 -5.75 0.34
CA LEU A 141 -15.28 -4.83 -0.19
C LEU A 141 -13.84 -5.37 -0.15
N PHE A 142 -13.53 -6.34 0.71
CA PHE A 142 -12.19 -6.91 0.91
C PHE A 142 -11.93 -8.18 0.11
N GLU A 143 -12.98 -8.89 -0.30
CA GLU A 143 -12.87 -9.91 -1.35
C GLU A 143 -12.39 -9.27 -2.66
N GLU A 144 -12.77 -8.00 -2.94
CA GLU A 144 -12.35 -7.27 -4.14
C GLU A 144 -10.94 -6.64 -4.02
N ILE A 145 -10.45 -6.33 -2.81
CA ILE A 145 -9.17 -5.62 -2.61
C ILE A 145 -7.98 -6.57 -2.38
N ILE A 146 -8.22 -7.81 -1.96
CA ILE A 146 -7.13 -8.72 -1.51
C ILE A 146 -7.22 -10.13 -2.11
N GLU A 147 -7.54 -10.21 -3.40
CA GLU A 147 -7.13 -11.34 -4.24
C GLU A 147 -6.47 -10.83 -5.53
N LEU A 148 -5.17 -10.52 -5.44
CA LEU A 148 -4.26 -10.74 -6.58
C LEU A 148 -3.81 -12.21 -6.66
N LYS A 149 -4.43 -13.11 -5.88
CA LYS A 149 -4.32 -14.56 -6.02
C LYS A 149 -5.72 -15.09 -6.34
N GLY A 150 -5.89 -15.73 -7.50
CA GLY A 150 -7.08 -16.57 -7.77
C GLY A 150 -8.16 -16.02 -8.69
N GLY A 151 -8.20 -14.71 -9.00
CA GLY A 151 -9.25 -14.15 -9.88
C GLY A 151 -8.83 -13.85 -11.33
N LEU A 152 -7.54 -13.64 -11.56
CA LEU A 152 -7.00 -13.32 -12.89
C LEU A 152 -6.72 -14.61 -13.66
N ALA A 153 -7.08 -14.62 -14.95
CA ALA A 153 -6.59 -15.66 -15.84
C ALA A 153 -5.04 -15.61 -15.85
N GLU A 154 -4.37 -16.74 -16.10
CA GLU A 154 -2.91 -16.82 -16.02
C GLU A 154 -2.19 -15.70 -16.82
N ARG A 155 -2.71 -15.40 -18.01
CA ARG A 155 -2.21 -14.32 -18.88
C ARG A 155 -2.36 -12.93 -18.26
N GLU A 156 -3.46 -12.70 -17.54
CA GLU A 156 -3.71 -11.44 -16.84
C GLU A 156 -2.79 -11.30 -15.63
N ALA A 157 -2.59 -12.36 -14.86
CA ALA A 157 -1.67 -12.37 -13.72
C ALA A 157 -0.22 -12.12 -14.14
N ILE A 158 0.23 -12.67 -15.27
CA ILE A 158 1.54 -12.37 -15.85
C ILE A 158 1.63 -10.91 -16.29
N SER A 159 0.60 -10.42 -17.00
CA SER A 159 0.55 -9.03 -17.45
C SER A 159 0.48 -8.04 -16.29
N ASP A 160 -0.13 -8.43 -15.17
CA ASP A 160 -0.24 -7.65 -13.95
C ASP A 160 1.13 -7.41 -13.29
N ALA A 161 2.07 -8.37 -13.36
CA ALA A 161 3.44 -8.14 -12.90
C ALA A 161 4.09 -6.92 -13.57
N SER A 162 3.95 -6.77 -14.90
CA SER A 162 4.44 -5.58 -15.60
C SER A 162 3.72 -4.30 -15.19
N ARG A 163 2.40 -4.37 -14.94
CA ARG A 163 1.61 -3.20 -14.50
C ARG A 163 1.99 -2.73 -13.11
N ARG A 164 2.10 -3.65 -12.15
CA ARG A 164 2.54 -3.34 -10.79
C ARG A 164 3.91 -2.69 -10.79
N ALA A 165 4.84 -3.18 -11.59
CA ALA A 165 6.17 -2.58 -11.65
C ALA A 165 6.16 -1.16 -12.20
N VAL A 166 5.41 -0.84 -13.26
CA VAL A 166 5.37 0.54 -13.76
C VAL A 166 4.60 1.48 -12.84
N LEU A 167 3.50 1.01 -12.24
CA LEU A 167 2.74 1.77 -11.24
C LEU A 167 3.56 2.07 -9.99
N ALA A 168 4.46 1.17 -9.61
CA ALA A 168 5.35 1.39 -8.48
C ALA A 168 6.24 2.62 -8.67
N PHE A 169 6.69 2.91 -9.90
CA PHE A 169 7.43 4.15 -10.16
C PHE A 169 6.51 5.37 -10.10
N ASP A 170 5.33 5.29 -10.70
CA ASP A 170 4.38 6.41 -10.78
C ASP A 170 3.85 6.81 -9.39
N HIS A 171 3.79 5.87 -8.45
CA HIS A 171 3.38 6.09 -7.06
C HIS A 171 4.52 6.15 -6.05
N ALA A 172 5.78 6.02 -6.49
CA ALA A 172 6.95 5.89 -5.61
C ALA A 172 6.78 4.78 -4.53
N ASP A 173 6.15 3.66 -4.90
CA ASP A 173 5.81 2.56 -3.99
C ASP A 173 6.80 1.39 -4.12
N GLU A 174 7.77 1.34 -3.22
CA GLU A 174 8.76 0.26 -3.19
C GLU A 174 8.13 -1.11 -2.93
N ALA A 175 7.11 -1.21 -2.06
CA ALA A 175 6.49 -2.48 -1.75
C ALA A 175 5.78 -3.05 -2.98
N LEU A 176 5.13 -2.19 -3.77
CA LEU A 176 4.53 -2.58 -5.05
C LEU A 176 5.60 -3.02 -6.05
N LEU A 177 6.76 -2.36 -6.10
CA LEU A 177 7.88 -2.79 -6.95
C LEU A 177 8.36 -4.20 -6.55
N LEU A 178 8.62 -4.43 -5.27
CA LEU A 178 9.09 -5.72 -4.75
C LEU A 178 8.09 -6.86 -4.92
N SER A 179 6.80 -6.52 -5.01
CA SER A 179 5.78 -7.49 -5.40
C SER A 179 5.97 -7.95 -6.85
N ALA A 180 6.46 -7.08 -7.73
CA ALA A 180 6.46 -7.27 -9.19
C ALA A 180 7.75 -7.85 -9.77
N ILE A 181 8.86 -7.82 -9.03
CA ILE A 181 10.18 -8.30 -9.48
C ILE A 181 10.72 -9.39 -8.55
N THR A 182 11.52 -10.31 -9.10
CA THR A 182 12.23 -11.30 -8.28
C THR A 182 13.39 -10.66 -7.52
N LYS A 183 13.92 -11.38 -6.52
CA LYS A 183 15.03 -10.89 -5.69
C LYS A 183 16.32 -10.68 -6.49
N ASP A 184 16.49 -11.52 -7.49
CA ASP A 184 17.61 -11.68 -8.40
C ASP A 184 17.36 -11.05 -9.78
N ILE A 185 16.41 -10.11 -9.88
CA ILE A 185 16.07 -9.39 -11.12
C ILE A 185 17.31 -8.97 -11.92
N ASP A 186 17.31 -9.29 -13.21
CA ASP A 186 18.28 -8.77 -14.17
C ASP A 186 17.63 -7.72 -15.07
N ALA A 187 18.13 -6.49 -15.02
CA ALA A 187 17.65 -5.40 -15.85
C ALA A 187 18.71 -4.90 -16.82
N GLU A 188 18.27 -4.62 -18.04
CA GLU A 188 19.09 -4.08 -19.11
C GLU A 188 18.38 -2.88 -19.74
N MET A 189 19.11 -1.77 -19.85
CA MET A 189 18.74 -0.62 -20.68
C MET A 189 19.97 -0.21 -21.50
N PRO A 190 19.82 0.61 -22.55
CA PRO A 190 20.96 1.02 -23.37
C PRO A 190 22.07 1.66 -22.51
N GLY A 191 23.24 1.03 -22.46
CA GLY A 191 24.40 1.51 -21.73
C GLY A 191 24.41 1.24 -20.21
N SER A 192 23.41 0.54 -19.66
CA SER A 192 23.36 0.22 -18.23
C SER A 192 22.72 -1.14 -17.97
N THR A 193 23.33 -1.91 -17.08
CA THR A 193 22.77 -3.17 -16.56
C THR A 193 22.72 -3.10 -15.05
N ALA A 194 21.76 -3.82 -14.46
CA ALA A 194 21.61 -3.93 -13.03
C ALA A 194 21.23 -5.36 -12.66
N HIS A 195 21.81 -5.87 -11.58
CA HIS A 195 21.56 -7.21 -11.08
C HIS A 195 21.12 -7.18 -9.62
N GLY A 196 20.07 -7.95 -9.32
CA GLY A 196 19.43 -8.02 -8.01
C GLY A 196 18.69 -6.74 -7.62
N ILE A 197 17.82 -6.84 -6.61
CA ILE A 197 17.01 -5.70 -6.14
C ILE A 197 17.87 -4.48 -5.81
N THR A 198 18.97 -4.65 -5.08
CA THR A 198 19.82 -3.51 -4.65
C THR A 198 20.40 -2.77 -5.86
N GLY A 199 20.93 -3.50 -6.85
CA GLY A 199 21.47 -2.89 -8.06
C GLY A 199 20.39 -2.24 -8.89
N PHE A 200 19.24 -2.91 -9.05
CA PHE A 200 18.09 -2.39 -9.80
C PHE A 200 17.56 -1.09 -9.20
N LYS A 201 17.37 -1.04 -7.87
CA LYS A 201 16.87 0.15 -7.19
C LYS A 201 17.83 1.33 -7.37
N ALA A 202 19.12 1.13 -7.08
CA ALA A 202 20.12 2.18 -7.20
C ALA A 202 20.22 2.71 -8.65
N ALA A 203 20.14 1.83 -9.64
CA ALA A 203 20.26 2.22 -11.04
C ALA A 203 19.01 2.91 -11.59
N VAL A 204 17.81 2.55 -11.09
CA VAL A 204 16.53 2.93 -11.70
C VAL A 204 15.57 3.55 -10.69
N PHE A 205 15.09 2.77 -9.71
CA PHE A 205 14.00 3.19 -8.83
C PHE A 205 14.37 4.42 -7.98
N ASP A 206 15.54 4.43 -7.36
CA ASP A 206 15.97 5.50 -6.45
C ASP A 206 16.20 6.84 -7.17
N ARG A 207 16.35 6.80 -8.50
CA ARG A 207 16.43 8.00 -9.34
C ARG A 207 15.05 8.49 -9.75
N VAL A 208 14.17 7.55 -10.09
CA VAL A 208 12.84 7.85 -10.66
C VAL A 208 11.81 8.20 -9.58
N PHE A 209 11.86 7.58 -8.39
CA PHE A 209 10.85 7.81 -7.34
C PHE A 209 10.80 9.26 -6.83
N LYS A 210 11.84 10.06 -7.12
CA LYS A 210 11.92 11.48 -6.79
C LYS A 210 11.22 12.38 -7.81
N LEU A 211 10.64 11.82 -8.86
CA LEU A 211 10.03 12.54 -9.97
C LEU A 211 8.54 12.22 -10.03
N ASP A 212 7.76 13.16 -10.55
CA ASP A 212 6.40 12.86 -10.98
C ASP A 212 6.50 12.11 -12.30
N THR A 213 5.85 10.95 -12.38
CA THR A 213 5.92 10.12 -13.57
C THR A 213 4.60 9.47 -13.93
N THR A 214 4.41 9.23 -15.22
CA THR A 214 3.33 8.41 -15.75
C THR A 214 3.88 7.41 -16.75
N ARG A 215 3.49 6.16 -16.61
CA ARG A 215 3.88 5.08 -17.52
C ARG A 215 2.66 4.39 -18.10
N SER A 216 2.66 4.28 -19.42
CA SER A 216 1.63 3.55 -20.15
C SER A 216 2.24 2.33 -20.83
N LEU A 217 1.76 1.15 -20.47
CA LEU A 217 2.06 -0.10 -21.17
C LEU A 217 0.93 -0.44 -22.13
N SER A 218 1.27 -0.76 -23.37
CA SER A 218 0.32 -1.18 -24.39
C SER A 218 0.84 -2.37 -25.19
N ASN A 219 -0.04 -2.98 -25.98
CA ASN A 219 0.29 -4.12 -26.85
C ASN A 219 0.98 -5.27 -26.11
N ILE A 220 0.58 -5.53 -24.85
CA ILE A 220 1.19 -6.57 -24.04
C ILE A 220 0.91 -7.94 -24.66
N ARG A 221 1.97 -8.68 -24.94
CA ARG A 221 1.93 -10.04 -25.47
C ARG A 221 2.58 -10.99 -24.48
N ILE A 222 1.85 -12.04 -24.13
CA ILE A 222 2.30 -13.05 -23.18
C ILE A 222 2.53 -14.37 -23.91
N ASN A 223 3.68 -14.99 -23.68
CA ASN A 223 3.98 -16.35 -24.11
C ASN A 223 4.28 -17.21 -22.86
N ILE A 224 3.35 -18.09 -22.52
CA ILE A 224 3.48 -18.97 -21.35
C ILE A 224 4.29 -20.19 -21.78
N THR A 225 5.44 -20.41 -21.15
CA THR A 225 6.36 -21.50 -21.49
C THR A 225 6.20 -22.70 -20.56
N SER A 226 5.72 -22.48 -19.33
CA SER A 226 5.37 -23.54 -18.39
C SER A 226 4.34 -23.04 -17.34
N SER A 227 4.01 -23.87 -16.36
CA SER A 227 3.16 -23.47 -15.22
C SER A 227 3.79 -22.39 -14.32
N SER A 228 5.11 -22.17 -14.42
CA SER A 228 5.84 -21.22 -13.57
C SER A 228 6.77 -20.29 -14.34
N THR A 229 6.81 -20.36 -15.67
CA THR A 229 7.64 -19.49 -16.52
C THR A 229 6.85 -18.95 -17.71
N ALA A 230 7.12 -17.70 -18.05
CA ALA A 230 6.55 -17.04 -19.22
C ALA A 230 7.46 -15.93 -19.73
N THR A 231 7.16 -15.39 -20.90
CA THR A 231 7.72 -14.12 -21.38
C THR A 231 6.62 -13.12 -21.65
N ALA A 232 6.89 -11.85 -21.36
CA ALA A 232 6.01 -10.74 -21.68
C ALA A 232 6.76 -9.72 -22.54
N THR A 233 6.13 -9.25 -23.61
CA THR A 233 6.63 -8.11 -24.38
C THR A 233 5.57 -7.02 -24.45
N CYS A 234 5.98 -5.76 -24.49
CA CYS A 234 5.05 -4.65 -24.58
C CYS A 234 5.69 -3.38 -25.16
N SER A 235 4.84 -2.46 -25.59
CA SER A 235 5.22 -1.07 -25.83
C SER A 235 5.09 -0.29 -24.54
N ALA A 236 6.07 0.57 -24.25
CA ALA A 236 6.10 1.41 -23.07
C ALA A 236 6.29 2.87 -23.47
N LEU A 237 5.49 3.74 -22.87
CA LEU A 237 5.66 5.19 -22.90
C LEU A 237 5.86 5.66 -21.47
N ALA A 238 7.00 6.28 -21.18
CA ALA A 238 7.33 6.79 -19.85
C ALA A 238 7.55 8.29 -19.90
N GLN A 239 6.84 9.03 -19.07
CA GLN A 239 6.92 10.48 -18.95
C GLN A 239 7.44 10.83 -17.56
N HIS A 240 8.33 11.82 -17.52
CA HIS A 240 9.01 12.27 -16.31
C HIS A 240 8.96 13.78 -16.25
N VAL A 241 8.70 14.31 -15.06
CA VAL A 241 8.72 15.73 -14.76
C VAL A 241 9.16 15.92 -13.31
N HIS A 242 9.75 17.08 -13.01
CA HIS A 242 10.06 17.41 -11.62
C HIS A 242 8.78 17.46 -10.76
N PRO A 243 8.88 17.10 -9.46
CA PRO A 243 7.74 17.05 -8.56
C PRO A 243 6.88 18.32 -8.57
N GLY A 244 5.57 18.14 -8.74
CA GLY A 244 4.57 19.21 -8.74
C GLY A 244 4.52 20.05 -10.02
N GLN A 245 5.39 19.81 -11.01
CA GLN A 245 5.49 20.65 -12.21
C GLN A 245 4.74 20.11 -13.42
N GLY A 246 4.06 18.96 -13.31
CA GLY A 246 3.42 18.30 -14.45
C GLY A 246 2.27 19.08 -15.10
N VAL A 247 1.60 19.96 -14.34
CA VAL A 247 0.48 20.78 -14.85
C VAL A 247 0.94 22.05 -15.57
N ASP A 248 2.20 22.47 -15.39
CA ASP A 248 2.76 23.63 -16.06
C ASP A 248 3.17 23.25 -17.49
N PRO A 249 2.59 23.84 -18.54
CA PRO A 249 2.98 23.52 -19.91
C PRO A 249 4.42 23.91 -20.25
N SER A 250 5.01 24.86 -19.51
CA SER A 250 6.38 25.37 -19.73
C SER A 250 7.46 24.57 -18.98
N SER A 251 7.08 23.72 -18.03
CA SER A 251 8.04 22.91 -17.28
C SER A 251 8.79 21.93 -18.18
N ALA A 252 10.07 21.72 -17.88
CA ALA A 252 10.89 20.72 -18.53
C ALA A 252 10.30 19.32 -18.30
N LYS A 253 10.13 18.56 -19.38
CA LYS A 253 9.58 17.21 -19.38
C LYS A 253 10.51 16.31 -20.15
N PHE A 254 10.57 15.05 -19.75
CA PHE A 254 11.32 14.03 -20.47
C PHE A 254 10.44 12.82 -20.75
N MET A 255 10.44 12.38 -22.01
CA MET A 255 9.63 11.27 -22.47
C MET A 255 10.50 10.24 -23.18
N SER A 256 10.20 8.96 -22.95
CA SER A 256 10.83 7.86 -23.68
C SER A 256 9.77 6.90 -24.22
N GLY A 257 9.98 6.48 -25.47
CA GLY A 257 9.26 5.38 -26.09
C GLY A 257 10.16 4.15 -26.16
N ALA A 258 9.66 3.02 -25.66
CA ALA A 258 10.45 1.80 -25.56
C ALA A 258 9.64 0.55 -25.88
N PHE A 259 10.35 -0.54 -26.18
CA PHE A 259 9.81 -1.89 -26.11
C PHE A 259 10.43 -2.62 -24.93
N TYR A 260 9.59 -3.24 -24.10
CA TYR A 260 10.07 -4.09 -23.02
C TYR A 260 9.97 -5.56 -23.41
N THR A 261 10.98 -6.32 -23.00
CA THR A 261 11.00 -7.77 -23.02
C THR A 261 11.34 -8.24 -21.63
N CYS A 262 10.44 -9.02 -21.03
CA CYS A 262 10.57 -9.49 -19.65
C CYS A 262 10.42 -11.01 -19.59
N ASN A 263 11.35 -11.68 -18.94
CA ASN A 263 11.13 -13.06 -18.47
C ASN A 263 10.38 -13.00 -17.15
N MET A 264 9.44 -13.92 -17.01
CA MET A 264 8.50 -13.97 -15.90
C MET A 264 8.66 -15.31 -15.19
N ALA A 265 8.71 -15.25 -13.86
CA ALA A 265 8.73 -16.41 -13.00
C ALA A 265 7.58 -16.33 -12.00
N LYS A 266 6.95 -17.47 -11.74
CA LYS A 266 5.97 -17.60 -10.66
C LYS A 266 6.72 -17.91 -9.38
N VAL A 267 6.72 -16.96 -8.45
CA VAL A 267 7.33 -17.11 -7.12
C VAL A 267 6.20 -17.34 -6.14
N GLU A 268 6.17 -18.54 -5.56
CA GLU A 268 5.01 -19.06 -4.82
C GLU A 268 3.79 -19.10 -5.76
N ASP A 269 2.83 -18.17 -5.60
CA ASP A 269 1.66 -18.05 -6.50
C ASP A 269 1.59 -16.73 -7.26
N LEU A 270 2.60 -15.85 -7.10
CA LEU A 270 2.59 -14.52 -7.71
C LEU A 270 3.59 -14.46 -8.86
N TRP A 271 3.13 -14.00 -10.02
CA TRP A 271 4.01 -13.73 -11.15
C TRP A 271 4.87 -12.49 -10.89
N LYS A 272 6.15 -12.63 -11.19
CA LYS A 272 7.17 -11.59 -11.03
C LYS A 272 8.09 -11.57 -12.25
N MET A 273 8.65 -10.40 -12.54
CA MET A 273 9.70 -10.24 -13.55
C MET A 273 11.04 -10.72 -13.00
N GLU A 274 11.63 -11.68 -13.68
CA GLU A 274 12.99 -12.18 -13.44
C GLU A 274 14.00 -11.41 -14.31
N THR A 275 13.57 -10.99 -15.51
CA THR A 275 14.36 -10.08 -16.33
C THR A 275 13.52 -8.92 -16.83
N TRP A 276 14.15 -7.76 -17.02
CA TRP A 276 13.54 -6.59 -17.64
C TRP A 276 14.52 -5.93 -18.60
N LYS A 277 14.35 -6.19 -19.89
CA LYS A 277 15.10 -5.53 -20.95
C LYS A 277 14.27 -4.40 -21.56
N ALA A 278 14.77 -3.18 -21.45
CA ALA A 278 14.22 -2.00 -22.09
C ALA A 278 15.00 -1.66 -23.36
N ASN A 279 14.33 -1.75 -24.51
CA ASN A 279 14.83 -1.22 -25.77
C ASN A 279 14.24 0.17 -26.00
N ILE A 280 15.00 1.22 -25.66
CA ILE A 280 14.59 2.61 -25.91
C ILE A 280 14.68 2.90 -27.40
N VAL A 281 13.55 3.26 -28.01
CA VAL A 281 13.44 3.53 -29.45
C VAL A 281 13.66 5.01 -29.74
N TRP A 282 13.11 5.88 -28.91
CA TRP A 282 13.23 7.32 -29.05
C TRP A 282 13.11 8.01 -27.69
N LEU A 283 13.66 9.22 -27.64
CA LEU A 283 13.62 10.13 -26.50
C LEU A 283 13.09 11.48 -26.99
N ASP A 284 12.37 12.18 -26.14
CA ASP A 284 11.86 13.53 -26.41
C ASP A 284 11.92 14.39 -25.14
N GLY A 285 12.13 15.70 -25.32
CA GLY A 285 12.27 16.67 -24.24
C GLY A 285 13.66 16.73 -23.60
N ASP A 286 13.72 17.15 -22.33
CA ASP A 286 14.95 17.51 -21.62
C ASP A 286 15.48 16.34 -20.76
N PRO A 287 16.57 15.67 -21.15
CA PRO A 287 17.11 14.53 -20.41
C PRO A 287 17.66 14.90 -19.02
N THR A 288 17.91 16.18 -18.74
CA THR A 288 18.40 16.62 -17.43
C THR A 288 17.37 16.39 -16.31
N VAL A 289 16.08 16.25 -16.65
CA VAL A 289 15.03 15.85 -15.71
C VAL A 289 15.37 14.52 -15.00
N LEU A 290 16.03 13.58 -15.71
CA LEU A 290 16.46 12.30 -15.15
C LEU A 290 17.85 12.35 -14.48
N ALA A 291 18.59 13.44 -14.63
CA ALA A 291 19.93 13.55 -14.05
C ALA A 291 19.85 13.52 -12.53
N GLY A 292 18.84 14.16 -11.94
CA GLY A 292 18.68 14.31 -10.48
C GLY A 292 19.83 15.11 -9.87
N GLU A 293 19.53 16.01 -8.93
CA GLU A 293 20.55 16.59 -8.03
C GLU A 293 20.97 15.59 -6.95
#